data_AF-A0A484X1T8-F1
#
_entry.id   AF-A0A484X1T8-F1
#
_cell.length_a   1.000
_cell.length_b   1.000
_cell.length_c   1.000
_cell.angle_alpha   90.00
_cell.angle_beta   90.00
_cell.angle_gamma   90.00
#
_symmetry.space_group_name_H-M   'P 1'
#
loop_
_entity.id
_entity.type
_entity.pdbx_description
1 polymer ?
#
loop_
_entity_poly.entity_id
_entity_poly.type
_entity_poly.pdbx_seq_one_letter_code
_entity_poly.pdbx_strand_id
1 'polypeptide(L)'
;MPSQLFTMARSFKAVANGKIYIGKIDTDPVNPENRIQVYVENEDGSHVPVSQPIIINAAGYPVYNGRIAKFVTVQGHSMAVYDAYGVQQFYFQNVLKYDPDQLRQQLEDPDGANKYPKLQIARWRDSYDVRGWGAIGDGVHDDTSALSELLSVATGGEKIDGRGLTFKVSTLPDVSRFKNARFLFERIPGQPLFYVSEDFIQGELFKITDTPWYNAWTQDKTFVYDNVIYAPFMAGDRHGVNNLHVAWVRSGDDGKTWTTPEWLTDLHENYPTVNYHCMSMGVVRNRLFAVIETRTVSGNKLQVAELWDRPMSRSLRVYGGITKAANQQVAYIRITDHGLFAGDFVNFSNSGVTGVTGNMTVTTVIDKNTFTVTTQNTQDVDQNNEGRYWSFGTSFHSSPWRKTSLGTIPSFVDGSTPVTEIHSFATISDNSFAVGYHNGDIGPRELGILYFSDAFGSPGSFVRRRIPAEYEANASEPCVKYYDGILYLTTRGTLSTQPGSSLHRSSDLGTSWNSLRFPNNVHHSNLPFAKVGDELIIFGSERAFGEWEGGEPDNRYAGNYPRTFMTRVNVNEWSLDNVEWLMLLIRFIRAE
;
A
#
# COMPACT_ATOMS: atom_id res chain seq x y z
N MET A 1 -21.90 58.52 6.79
CA MET A 1 -21.70 58.77 5.35
C MET A 1 -20.42 59.58 5.18
N PRO A 2 -19.55 59.31 4.20
CA PRO A 2 -18.42 60.19 3.89
C PRO A 2 -18.96 61.60 3.56
N SER A 3 -18.22 62.66 3.88
CA SER A 3 -18.55 64.04 3.47
C SER A 3 -18.31 64.21 1.96
N GLN A 4 -19.13 63.56 1.16
CA GLN A 4 -18.98 63.44 -0.29
C GLN A 4 -19.70 64.59 -1.02
N LEU A 5 -19.12 64.98 -2.16
CA LEU A 5 -19.71 65.92 -3.11
C LEU A 5 -20.89 65.25 -3.86
N PHE A 6 -22.07 65.87 -3.84
CA PHE A 6 -23.22 65.43 -4.63
C PHE A 6 -23.32 66.23 -5.93
N THR A 7 -23.43 65.52 -7.05
CA THR A 7 -23.59 66.10 -8.40
C THR A 7 -24.96 65.79 -9.00
N MET A 8 -25.41 66.53 -10.02
CA MET A 8 -26.67 66.25 -10.70
C MET A 8 -26.59 64.91 -11.45
N ALA A 9 -27.69 64.20 -11.56
CA ALA A 9 -27.72 62.86 -12.16
C ALA A 9 -27.39 62.86 -13.67
N ARG A 10 -27.66 63.99 -14.34
CA ARG A 10 -27.51 64.15 -15.79
C ARG A 10 -26.37 65.09 -16.18
N SER A 11 -25.66 65.65 -15.21
CA SER A 11 -24.52 66.53 -15.43
C SER A 11 -23.65 66.56 -14.19
N PHE A 12 -22.32 66.46 -14.31
CA PHE A 12 -21.40 66.49 -13.16
C PHE A 12 -21.32 67.85 -12.42
N LYS A 13 -22.34 68.71 -12.55
CA LYS A 13 -22.50 69.95 -11.79
C LYS A 13 -22.94 69.63 -10.36
N ALA A 14 -22.52 70.43 -9.39
CA ALA A 14 -22.98 70.31 -8.00
C ALA A 14 -24.52 70.34 -7.90
N VAL A 15 -25.10 69.54 -7.00
CA VAL A 15 -26.52 69.68 -6.59
C VAL A 15 -26.66 70.88 -5.64
N ALA A 16 -26.36 72.07 -6.17
CA ALA A 16 -26.37 73.31 -5.40
C ALA A 16 -27.75 73.56 -4.79
N ASN A 17 -27.80 73.86 -3.49
CA ASN A 17 -29.03 74.09 -2.72
C ASN A 17 -30.01 72.91 -2.73
N GLY A 18 -29.51 71.69 -2.96
CA GLY A 18 -30.28 70.45 -2.90
C GLY A 18 -30.61 70.00 -1.48
N LYS A 19 -31.36 68.90 -1.41
CA LYS A 19 -31.86 68.29 -0.17
C LYS A 19 -31.56 66.80 -0.15
N ILE A 20 -31.07 66.30 0.98
CA ILE A 20 -30.88 64.87 1.23
C ILE A 20 -31.85 64.42 2.31
N TYR A 21 -32.53 63.30 2.05
CA TYR A 21 -33.41 62.61 2.98
C TYR A 21 -32.86 61.20 3.25
N ILE A 22 -32.94 60.77 4.50
CA ILE A 22 -32.39 59.55 5.06
C ILE A 22 -33.50 58.81 5.82
N GLY A 23 -33.73 57.55 5.47
CA GLY A 23 -34.86 56.79 5.99
C GLY A 23 -34.54 55.33 6.27
N LYS A 24 -35.56 54.58 6.67
CA LYS A 24 -35.48 53.12 6.87
C LYS A 24 -35.14 52.46 5.53
N ILE A 25 -34.32 51.42 5.57
CA ILE A 25 -33.95 50.63 4.38
C ILE A 25 -35.21 50.22 3.60
N ASP A 26 -35.12 50.27 2.27
CA ASP A 26 -36.17 49.91 1.31
C ASP A 26 -37.45 50.77 1.38
N THR A 27 -37.41 51.90 2.07
CA THR A 27 -38.53 52.86 2.15
C THR A 27 -38.17 54.24 1.59
N ASP A 28 -39.18 54.98 1.10
CA ASP A 28 -39.02 56.36 0.63
C ASP A 28 -38.79 57.33 1.81
N PRO A 29 -37.60 57.94 1.94
CA PRO A 29 -37.25 58.82 3.06
C PRO A 29 -37.87 60.22 2.96
N VAL A 30 -38.52 60.57 1.84
CA VAL A 30 -39.26 61.84 1.73
C VAL A 30 -40.48 61.84 2.65
N ASN A 31 -41.11 60.68 2.85
CA ASN A 31 -42.17 60.51 3.84
C ASN A 31 -41.59 60.64 5.27
N PRO A 32 -42.05 61.59 6.10
CA PRO A 32 -41.57 61.76 7.48
C PRO A 32 -41.60 60.49 8.34
N GLU A 33 -42.59 59.62 8.17
CA GLU A 33 -42.74 58.36 8.93
C GLU A 33 -41.63 57.33 8.66
N ASN A 34 -40.98 57.47 7.51
CA ASN A 34 -39.89 56.61 7.08
C ASN A 34 -38.53 57.17 7.48
N ARG A 35 -38.43 58.43 7.93
CA ARG A 35 -37.16 59.07 8.27
C ARG A 35 -36.59 58.48 9.55
N ILE A 36 -35.27 58.34 9.57
CA ILE A 36 -34.52 57.94 10.76
C ILE A 36 -33.74 59.14 11.32
N GLN A 37 -33.33 59.05 12.58
CA GLN A 37 -32.51 60.10 13.18
C GLN A 37 -31.13 60.15 12.51
N VAL A 38 -30.72 61.35 12.08
CA VAL A 38 -29.37 61.64 11.58
C VAL A 38 -28.64 62.49 12.62
N TYR A 39 -27.34 62.30 12.74
CA TYR A 39 -26.47 63.08 13.61
C TYR A 39 -25.37 63.76 12.80
N VAL A 40 -24.92 64.92 13.28
CA VAL A 40 -23.62 65.47 12.90
C VAL A 40 -22.58 64.96 13.88
N GLU A 41 -21.47 64.43 13.36
CA GLU A 41 -20.30 64.03 14.13
C GLU A 41 -19.34 65.23 14.21
N ASN A 42 -19.06 65.69 15.43
CA ASN A 42 -18.11 66.76 15.69
C ASN A 42 -16.66 66.23 15.65
N GLU A 43 -15.69 67.14 15.63
CA GLU A 43 -14.26 66.79 15.62
C GLU A 43 -13.81 66.00 16.86
N ASP A 44 -14.52 66.15 17.98
CA ASP A 44 -14.30 65.39 19.22
C ASP A 44 -14.99 64.01 19.24
N GLY A 45 -15.68 63.63 18.15
CA GLY A 45 -16.42 62.37 18.02
C GLY A 45 -17.81 62.37 18.65
N SER A 46 -18.27 63.49 19.25
CA SER A 46 -19.62 63.61 19.78
C SER A 46 -20.69 63.73 18.68
N HIS A 47 -21.91 63.26 18.97
CA HIS A 47 -23.03 63.26 18.03
C HIS A 47 -24.12 64.27 18.41
N VAL A 48 -24.46 65.17 17.49
CA VAL A 48 -25.56 66.14 17.66
C VAL A 48 -26.72 65.77 16.74
N PRO A 49 -27.96 65.55 17.25
CA PRO A 49 -29.09 65.21 16.40
C PRO A 49 -29.47 66.38 15.49
N VAL A 50 -29.75 66.08 14.22
CA VAL A 50 -30.13 67.10 13.23
C VAL A 50 -31.46 66.76 12.56
N SER A 51 -32.21 67.79 12.21
CA SER A 51 -33.45 67.67 11.45
C SER A 51 -33.17 67.44 9.97
N GLN A 52 -34.05 66.69 9.32
CA GLN A 52 -34.03 66.47 7.88
C GLN A 52 -35.06 67.37 7.16
N PRO A 53 -34.83 67.82 5.91
CA PRO A 53 -33.73 67.43 5.02
C PRO A 53 -32.38 68.03 5.40
N ILE A 54 -31.31 67.30 5.07
CA ILE A 54 -29.94 67.82 5.12
C ILE A 54 -29.72 68.69 3.87
N ILE A 55 -29.20 69.90 4.06
CA ILE A 55 -29.03 70.88 2.99
C ILE A 55 -27.68 70.68 2.30
N ILE A 56 -27.67 70.82 0.97
CA ILE A 56 -26.45 70.81 0.16
C ILE A 56 -26.09 72.26 -0.19
N ASN A 57 -24.86 72.69 0.07
CA ASN A 57 -24.41 74.05 -0.27
C ASN A 57 -24.17 74.24 -1.79
N ALA A 58 -23.84 75.46 -2.20
CA ALA A 58 -23.58 75.80 -3.61
C ALA A 58 -22.42 75.00 -4.23
N ALA A 59 -21.48 74.53 -3.42
CA ALA A 59 -20.36 73.71 -3.85
C ALA A 59 -20.73 72.21 -3.94
N GLY A 60 -21.95 71.80 -3.56
CA GLY A 60 -22.43 70.42 -3.64
C GLY A 60 -22.17 69.56 -2.39
N TYR A 61 -21.75 70.15 -1.28
CA TYR A 61 -21.48 69.43 -0.03
C TYR A 61 -22.65 69.53 0.96
N PRO A 62 -22.93 68.46 1.73
CA PRO A 62 -23.90 68.52 2.82
C PRO A 62 -23.39 69.45 3.93
N VAL A 63 -24.26 70.32 4.44
CA VAL A 63 -23.92 71.34 5.43
C VAL A 63 -24.84 71.35 6.63
N TYR A 64 -24.28 71.70 7.79
CA TYR A 64 -25.01 72.02 9.02
C TYR A 64 -24.64 73.44 9.45
N ASN A 65 -25.63 74.31 9.67
CA ASN A 65 -25.42 75.74 9.95
C ASN A 65 -24.47 76.46 8.98
N GLY A 66 -24.53 76.10 7.69
CA GLY A 66 -23.72 76.70 6.62
C GLY A 66 -22.27 76.21 6.52
N ARG A 67 -21.82 75.32 7.42
CA ARG A 67 -20.50 74.68 7.36
C ARG A 67 -20.62 73.24 6.87
N ILE A 68 -19.61 72.77 6.12
CA ILE A 68 -19.52 71.37 5.71
C ILE A 68 -19.42 70.52 6.98
N ALA A 69 -20.25 69.49 7.08
CA ALA A 69 -20.34 68.64 8.26
C ALA A 69 -20.39 67.16 7.86
N LYS A 70 -19.93 66.28 8.75
CA LYS A 70 -20.02 64.82 8.58
C LYS A 70 -21.33 64.32 9.19
N PHE A 71 -22.19 63.73 8.35
CA PHE A 71 -23.47 63.18 8.78
C PHE A 71 -23.38 61.66 8.96
N VAL A 72 -23.84 61.18 10.11
CA VAL A 72 -23.80 59.78 10.49
C VAL A 72 -25.16 59.29 10.98
N THR A 73 -25.38 57.99 10.79
CA THR A 73 -26.55 57.26 11.25
C THR A 73 -26.06 56.07 12.07
N VAL A 74 -26.85 55.65 13.05
CA VAL A 74 -26.51 54.50 13.92
C VAL A 74 -26.92 53.15 13.32
N GLN A 75 -27.62 53.17 12.18
CA GLN A 75 -28.10 51.98 11.47
C GLN A 75 -28.03 52.20 9.95
N GLY A 76 -28.16 51.10 9.19
CA GLY A 76 -28.30 51.16 7.73
C GLY A 76 -29.56 51.92 7.30
N HIS A 77 -29.51 52.59 6.14
CA HIS A 77 -30.54 53.54 5.71
C HIS A 77 -30.75 53.59 4.20
N SER A 78 -31.93 54.05 3.79
CA SER A 78 -32.19 54.55 2.45
C SER A 78 -31.78 56.02 2.34
N MET A 79 -31.48 56.50 1.14
CA MET A 79 -31.11 57.89 0.88
C MET A 79 -31.73 58.40 -0.42
N ALA A 80 -32.37 59.57 -0.37
CA ALA A 80 -32.85 60.28 -1.55
C ALA A 80 -32.23 61.67 -1.65
N VAL A 81 -31.74 62.03 -2.82
CA VAL A 81 -31.08 63.32 -3.10
C VAL A 81 -31.89 64.08 -4.14
N TYR A 82 -32.32 65.28 -3.79
CA TYR A 82 -33.11 66.18 -4.63
C TYR A 82 -32.34 67.46 -4.93
N ASP A 83 -32.56 68.04 -6.10
CA ASP A 83 -32.03 69.36 -6.45
C ASP A 83 -32.86 70.51 -5.87
N ALA A 84 -32.42 71.75 -6.12
CA ALA A 84 -33.10 72.96 -5.67
C ALA A 84 -34.52 73.13 -6.26
N TYR A 85 -34.82 72.47 -7.38
CA TYR A 85 -36.12 72.50 -8.05
C TYR A 85 -37.05 71.37 -7.59
N GLY A 86 -36.61 70.53 -6.65
CA GLY A 86 -37.37 69.39 -6.15
C GLY A 86 -37.37 68.18 -7.08
N VAL A 87 -36.45 68.11 -8.06
CA VAL A 87 -36.28 66.94 -8.92
C VAL A 87 -35.31 65.96 -8.27
N GLN A 88 -35.71 64.70 -8.16
CA GLN A 88 -34.89 63.63 -7.61
C GLN A 88 -33.70 63.36 -8.53
N GLN A 89 -32.49 63.52 -7.98
CA GLN A 89 -31.24 63.21 -8.67
C GLN A 89 -30.84 61.75 -8.42
N PHE A 90 -30.82 61.33 -7.15
CA PHE A 90 -30.45 59.95 -6.79
C PHE A 90 -31.39 59.38 -5.76
N TYR A 91 -31.56 58.06 -5.81
CA TYR A 91 -32.18 57.30 -4.75
C TYR A 91 -31.47 55.97 -4.55
N PHE A 92 -31.14 55.71 -3.30
CA PHE A 92 -30.49 54.49 -2.85
C PHE A 92 -31.45 53.82 -1.86
N GLN A 93 -32.01 52.68 -2.26
CA GLN A 93 -32.91 51.89 -1.40
C GLN A 93 -32.21 51.42 -0.12
N ASN A 94 -30.92 51.08 -0.24
CA ASN A 94 -30.04 50.74 0.88
C ASN A 94 -28.63 51.20 0.56
N VAL A 95 -28.13 52.23 1.25
CA VAL A 95 -26.79 52.79 1.01
C VAL A 95 -25.69 51.76 1.25
N LEU A 96 -25.88 50.81 2.18
CA LEU A 96 -24.88 49.79 2.49
C LEU A 96 -24.57 48.87 1.31
N LYS A 97 -25.50 48.68 0.36
CA LYS A 97 -25.28 47.86 -0.87
C LYS A 97 -24.19 48.43 -1.78
N TYR A 98 -23.79 49.67 -1.58
CA TYR A 98 -22.85 50.40 -2.43
C TYR A 98 -21.54 50.73 -1.71
N ASP A 99 -21.32 50.15 -0.52
CA ASP A 99 -20.09 50.34 0.24
C ASP A 99 -18.91 49.62 -0.46
N PRO A 100 -17.84 50.32 -0.87
CA PRO A 100 -16.69 49.72 -1.54
C PRO A 100 -15.97 48.68 -0.66
N ASP A 101 -16.10 48.72 0.66
CA ASP A 101 -15.46 47.77 1.58
C ASP A 101 -16.22 46.44 1.72
N GLN A 102 -17.38 46.28 1.07
CA GLN A 102 -18.17 45.04 1.16
C GLN A 102 -17.38 43.78 0.80
N LEU A 103 -16.60 43.81 -0.29
CA LEU A 103 -15.83 42.63 -0.71
C LEU A 103 -14.77 42.26 0.33
N ARG A 104 -14.10 43.26 0.92
CA ARG A 104 -13.11 43.04 1.97
C ARG A 104 -13.75 42.41 3.21
N GLN A 105 -14.90 42.92 3.63
CA GLN A 105 -15.66 42.34 4.75
C GLN A 105 -16.13 40.90 4.46
N GLN A 106 -16.54 40.59 3.23
CA GLN A 106 -16.93 39.23 2.83
C GLN A 106 -15.75 38.26 2.83
N LEU A 107 -14.55 38.72 2.47
CA LEU A 107 -13.32 37.94 2.49
C LEU A 107 -12.73 37.77 3.90
N GLU A 108 -12.93 38.76 4.78
CA GLU A 108 -12.48 38.74 6.19
C GLU A 108 -13.47 38.02 7.13
N ASP A 109 -14.73 37.77 6.71
CA ASP A 109 -15.74 37.07 7.50
C ASP A 109 -15.30 35.61 7.80
N PRO A 110 -15.14 35.22 9.07
CA PRO A 110 -14.78 33.84 9.44
C PRO A 110 -15.77 32.79 8.91
N ASP A 111 -17.04 33.16 8.72
CA ASP A 111 -18.10 32.31 8.16
C ASP A 111 -18.30 32.52 6.65
N GLY A 112 -17.40 33.25 5.98
CA GLY A 112 -17.57 33.70 4.60
C GLY A 112 -17.80 32.55 3.60
N ALA A 113 -17.23 31.37 3.86
CA ALA A 113 -17.44 30.18 3.03
C ALA A 113 -18.91 29.74 2.98
N ASN A 114 -19.65 29.88 4.09
CA ASN A 114 -21.05 29.49 4.20
C ASN A 114 -21.98 30.59 3.68
N LYS A 115 -21.69 31.85 4.02
CA LYS A 115 -22.52 33.01 3.64
C LYS A 115 -22.36 33.40 2.16
N TYR A 116 -21.19 33.15 1.57
CA TYR A 116 -20.85 33.56 0.21
C TYR A 116 -20.32 32.38 -0.63
N PRO A 117 -21.14 31.34 -0.88
CA PRO A 117 -20.70 30.11 -1.52
C PRO A 117 -20.13 30.32 -2.92
N LYS A 118 -20.59 31.33 -3.66
CA LYS A 118 -20.04 31.67 -4.99
C LYS A 118 -18.57 32.12 -4.93
N LEU A 119 -18.20 32.89 -3.90
CA LEU A 119 -16.82 33.33 -3.70
C LEU A 119 -15.95 32.13 -3.31
N GLN A 120 -16.47 31.24 -2.46
CA GLN A 120 -15.76 30.02 -2.07
C GLN A 120 -15.52 29.08 -3.25
N ILE A 121 -16.53 28.88 -4.10
CA ILE A 121 -16.41 28.08 -5.33
C ILE A 121 -15.37 28.69 -6.29
N ALA A 122 -15.36 30.01 -6.47
CA ALA A 122 -14.37 30.67 -7.31
C ALA A 122 -12.95 30.42 -6.80
N ARG A 123 -12.71 30.53 -5.48
CA ARG A 123 -11.40 30.23 -4.87
C ARG A 123 -10.96 28.79 -5.09
N TRP A 124 -11.87 27.82 -4.98
CA TRP A 124 -11.56 26.43 -5.30
C TRP A 124 -11.21 26.24 -6.78
N ARG A 125 -11.89 26.96 -7.67
CA ARG A 125 -11.60 26.92 -9.10
C ARG A 125 -10.21 27.47 -9.43
N ASP A 126 -9.79 28.54 -8.76
CA ASP A 126 -8.46 29.14 -8.94
C ASP A 126 -7.31 28.16 -8.62
N SER A 127 -7.56 27.19 -7.74
CA SER A 127 -6.58 26.18 -7.35
C SER A 127 -6.87 24.78 -7.88
N TYR A 128 -7.81 24.65 -8.83
CA TYR A 128 -8.23 23.34 -9.38
C TYR A 128 -8.70 22.32 -8.31
N ASP A 129 -9.26 22.81 -7.21
CA ASP A 129 -9.83 21.96 -6.16
C ASP A 129 -11.16 21.37 -6.64
N VAL A 130 -11.28 20.04 -6.58
CA VAL A 130 -12.42 19.26 -7.10
C VAL A 130 -13.79 19.77 -6.62
N ARG A 131 -13.86 20.37 -5.43
CA ARG A 131 -15.11 20.93 -4.87
C ARG A 131 -15.64 22.12 -5.66
N GLY A 132 -14.78 22.83 -6.39
CA GLY A 132 -15.16 23.94 -7.27
C GLY A 132 -16.08 23.53 -8.43
N TRP A 133 -16.14 22.23 -8.72
CA TRP A 133 -16.97 21.61 -9.75
C TRP A 133 -18.05 20.69 -9.16
N GLY A 134 -18.18 20.66 -7.83
CA GLY A 134 -19.22 19.90 -7.13
C GLY A 134 -18.87 18.45 -6.81
N ALA A 135 -17.61 18.02 -7.00
CA ALA A 135 -17.20 16.68 -6.61
C ALA A 135 -17.24 16.53 -5.07
N ILE A 136 -17.78 15.41 -4.60
CA ILE A 136 -17.99 15.12 -3.17
C ILE A 136 -16.84 14.25 -2.63
N GLY A 137 -16.45 13.19 -3.34
CA GLY A 137 -15.35 12.32 -2.92
C GLY A 137 -15.68 11.40 -1.74
N ASP A 138 -16.94 10.96 -1.62
CA ASP A 138 -17.39 10.06 -0.55
C ASP A 138 -17.50 8.57 -0.95
N GLY A 139 -17.16 8.24 -2.20
CA GLY A 139 -17.23 6.89 -2.75
C GLY A 139 -18.65 6.40 -3.05
N VAL A 140 -19.67 7.26 -2.90
CA VAL A 140 -21.08 6.91 -3.07
C VAL A 140 -21.73 7.72 -4.18
N HIS A 141 -21.52 9.03 -4.20
CA HIS A 141 -22.06 9.92 -5.22
C HIS A 141 -21.23 9.86 -6.50
N ASP A 142 -21.89 9.91 -7.66
CA ASP A 142 -21.21 9.91 -8.96
C ASP A 142 -20.58 11.28 -9.22
N ASP A 143 -19.25 11.33 -9.16
CA ASP A 143 -18.43 12.52 -9.35
C ASP A 143 -17.96 12.69 -10.81
N THR A 144 -18.40 11.84 -11.74
CA THR A 144 -17.89 11.79 -13.13
C THR A 144 -17.98 13.14 -13.85
N SER A 145 -19.14 13.81 -13.80
CA SER A 145 -19.34 15.09 -14.47
C SER A 145 -18.46 16.19 -13.88
N ALA A 146 -18.38 16.27 -12.55
CA ALA A 146 -17.57 17.26 -11.84
C ALA A 146 -16.07 17.13 -12.20
N LEU A 147 -15.56 15.89 -12.21
CA LEU A 147 -14.17 15.62 -12.57
C LEU A 147 -13.89 15.88 -14.06
N SER A 148 -14.83 15.56 -14.95
CA SER A 148 -14.71 15.82 -16.38
C SER A 148 -14.68 17.32 -16.68
N GLU A 149 -15.54 18.11 -16.03
CA GLU A 149 -15.55 19.57 -16.16
C GLU A 149 -14.25 20.18 -15.65
N LEU A 150 -13.74 19.74 -14.51
CA LEU A 150 -12.44 20.17 -13.98
C LEU A 150 -11.30 19.89 -14.97
N LEU A 151 -11.22 18.67 -15.50
CA LEU A 151 -10.18 18.29 -16.46
C LEU A 151 -10.26 19.07 -17.77
N SER A 152 -11.47 19.49 -18.19
CA SER A 152 -11.65 20.29 -19.39
C SER A 152 -11.05 21.71 -19.31
N VAL A 153 -10.88 22.24 -18.08
CA VAL A 153 -10.32 23.58 -17.85
C VAL A 153 -8.89 23.55 -17.32
N ALA A 154 -8.51 22.52 -16.57
CA ALA A 154 -7.14 22.29 -16.12
C ALA A 154 -6.29 21.75 -17.29
N THR A 155 -5.94 22.60 -18.25
CA THR A 155 -5.25 22.20 -19.49
C THR A 155 -3.72 22.32 -19.43
N GLY A 156 -3.18 22.91 -18.36
CA GLY A 156 -1.75 23.19 -18.17
C GLY A 156 -0.93 21.99 -17.65
N GLY A 157 -1.54 20.82 -17.52
CA GLY A 157 -0.89 19.63 -16.93
C GLY A 157 -0.87 19.64 -15.40
N GLU A 158 -1.76 20.41 -14.78
CA GLU A 158 -1.87 20.51 -13.32
C GLU A 158 -2.17 19.14 -12.70
N LYS A 159 -1.49 18.84 -11.59
CA LYS A 159 -1.71 17.65 -10.77
C LYS A 159 -2.77 17.95 -9.71
N ILE A 160 -3.98 17.48 -9.98
CA ILE A 160 -5.17 17.69 -9.15
C ILE A 160 -5.03 16.85 -7.88
N ASP A 161 -5.09 17.49 -6.71
CA ASP A 161 -5.05 16.81 -5.42
C ASP A 161 -6.44 16.27 -5.07
N GLY A 162 -6.57 14.94 -4.96
CA GLY A 162 -7.78 14.27 -4.51
C GLY A 162 -7.97 14.28 -3.00
N ARG A 163 -7.00 14.77 -2.23
CA ARG A 163 -7.07 14.98 -0.77
C ARG A 163 -7.33 13.71 0.04
N GLY A 164 -6.93 12.56 -0.49
CA GLY A 164 -7.14 11.23 0.10
C GLY A 164 -8.58 10.74 -0.03
N LEU A 165 -9.42 11.42 -0.82
CA LEU A 165 -10.84 11.09 -0.98
C LEU A 165 -11.05 9.98 -2.03
N THR A 166 -12.25 9.39 -1.98
CA THR A 166 -12.68 8.36 -2.93
C THR A 166 -13.78 8.90 -3.83
N PHE A 167 -13.57 8.96 -5.13
CA PHE A 167 -14.57 9.44 -6.08
C PHE A 167 -15.23 8.24 -6.77
N LYS A 168 -16.55 8.09 -6.66
CA LYS A 168 -17.26 7.09 -7.48
C LYS A 168 -17.44 7.67 -8.88
N VAL A 169 -17.10 6.87 -9.89
CA VAL A 169 -17.16 7.30 -11.29
C VAL A 169 -17.78 6.21 -12.17
N SER A 170 -18.52 6.63 -13.19
CA SER A 170 -19.07 5.76 -14.24
C SER A 170 -18.09 5.53 -15.39
N THR A 171 -17.02 6.33 -15.48
CA THR A 171 -15.89 6.12 -16.41
C THR A 171 -14.64 6.64 -15.73
N LEU A 172 -13.54 5.89 -15.83
CA LEU A 172 -12.27 6.34 -15.26
C LEU A 172 -11.81 7.64 -15.93
N PRO A 173 -11.50 8.70 -15.14
CA PRO A 173 -10.88 9.90 -15.69
C PRO A 173 -9.42 9.63 -16.09
N ASP A 174 -8.73 10.63 -16.62
CA ASP A 174 -7.27 10.57 -16.76
C ASP A 174 -6.61 10.57 -15.37
N VAL A 175 -6.45 9.37 -14.78
CA VAL A 175 -5.90 9.17 -13.44
C VAL A 175 -4.51 9.79 -13.30
N SER A 176 -3.74 9.90 -14.39
CA SER A 176 -2.39 10.47 -14.38
C SER A 176 -2.39 11.97 -14.05
N ARG A 177 -3.53 12.65 -14.20
CA ARG A 177 -3.74 14.06 -13.83
C ARG A 177 -4.00 14.27 -12.35
N PHE A 178 -4.18 13.20 -11.58
CA PHE A 178 -4.47 13.28 -10.15
C PHE A 178 -3.27 12.85 -9.31
N LYS A 179 -3.28 13.28 -8.05
CA LYS A 179 -2.46 12.75 -6.96
C LYS A 179 -3.32 12.60 -5.71
N ASN A 180 -2.94 11.72 -4.79
CA ASN A 180 -3.64 11.48 -3.53
C ASN A 180 -5.17 11.31 -3.73
N ALA A 181 -5.57 10.52 -4.73
CA ALA A 181 -6.97 10.29 -5.09
C ALA A 181 -7.22 8.79 -5.28
N ARG A 182 -8.42 8.35 -4.92
CA ARG A 182 -8.91 7.00 -5.21
C ARG A 182 -10.21 7.07 -6.00
N PHE A 183 -10.40 6.17 -6.95
CA PHE A 183 -11.59 6.11 -7.81
C PHE A 183 -12.27 4.77 -7.65
N LEU A 184 -13.52 4.75 -7.21
CA LEU A 184 -14.37 3.55 -7.24
C LEU A 184 -15.00 3.47 -8.64
N PHE A 185 -14.67 2.40 -9.37
CA PHE A 185 -15.15 2.17 -10.72
C PHE A 185 -15.60 0.73 -10.92
N GLU A 186 -16.82 0.56 -11.40
CA GLU A 186 -17.40 -0.74 -11.77
C GLU A 186 -17.22 -0.96 -13.28
N ARG A 187 -16.07 -1.51 -13.69
CA ARG A 187 -15.87 -1.96 -15.08
C ARG A 187 -16.92 -3.00 -15.46
N ILE A 188 -17.20 -3.90 -14.52
CA ILE A 188 -18.29 -4.87 -14.56
C ILE A 188 -19.32 -4.46 -13.50
N PRO A 189 -20.60 -4.26 -13.86
CA PRO A 189 -21.64 -3.87 -12.92
C PRO A 189 -21.72 -4.84 -11.72
N GLY A 190 -21.77 -4.28 -10.50
CA GLY A 190 -21.81 -5.05 -9.25
C GLY A 190 -20.45 -5.57 -8.76
N GLN A 191 -19.36 -5.27 -9.47
CA GLN A 191 -18.00 -5.66 -9.07
C GLN A 191 -17.10 -4.41 -8.94
N PRO A 192 -17.27 -3.62 -7.86
CA PRO A 192 -16.50 -2.39 -7.67
C PRO A 192 -15.03 -2.70 -7.43
N LEU A 193 -14.16 -2.00 -8.16
CA LEU A 193 -12.72 -1.99 -7.93
C LEU A 193 -12.26 -0.55 -7.71
N PHE A 194 -11.16 -0.40 -6.97
CA PHE A 194 -10.61 0.90 -6.64
C PHE A 194 -9.35 1.15 -7.47
N TYR A 195 -9.22 2.33 -8.06
CA TYR A 195 -8.06 2.75 -8.85
C TYR A 195 -7.43 3.93 -8.14
N VAL A 196 -6.12 3.88 -7.89
CA VAL A 196 -5.44 4.93 -7.13
C VAL A 196 -4.56 5.77 -8.05
N SER A 197 -4.49 7.07 -7.79
CA SER A 197 -3.50 7.95 -8.42
C SER A 197 -2.15 7.91 -7.68
N GLU A 198 -1.15 8.60 -8.23
CA GLU A 198 0.14 8.82 -7.57
C GLU A 198 -0.07 9.38 -6.15
N ASP A 199 0.83 9.09 -5.21
CA ASP A 199 0.81 9.56 -3.82
C ASP A 199 -0.38 9.11 -2.93
N PHE A 200 -1.39 8.41 -3.45
CA PHE A 200 -2.47 7.88 -2.60
C PHE A 200 -1.96 6.76 -1.68
N ILE A 201 -1.07 5.91 -2.20
CA ILE A 201 -0.28 4.96 -1.42
C ILE A 201 1.19 5.34 -1.58
N GLN A 202 1.93 5.36 -0.47
CA GLN A 202 3.39 5.47 -0.50
C GLN A 202 3.96 4.12 -0.94
N GLY A 203 4.17 3.95 -2.24
CA GLY A 203 4.71 2.74 -2.84
C GLY A 203 5.27 3.03 -4.22
N GLU A 204 6.26 2.23 -4.62
CA GLU A 204 6.94 2.34 -5.91
C GLU A 204 7.17 0.94 -6.48
N LEU A 205 7.16 0.84 -7.81
CA LEU A 205 7.39 -0.42 -8.53
C LEU A 205 8.80 -0.43 -9.12
N PHE A 206 9.51 -1.54 -8.92
CA PHE A 206 10.86 -1.75 -9.44
C PHE A 206 10.91 -2.93 -10.41
N LYS A 207 11.64 -2.78 -11.52
CA LYS A 207 12.07 -3.91 -12.37
C LYS A 207 13.33 -4.51 -11.73
N ILE A 208 13.26 -5.78 -11.33
CA ILE A 208 14.31 -6.40 -10.50
C ILE A 208 15.15 -7.46 -11.22
N THR A 209 14.73 -7.90 -12.42
CA THR A 209 15.49 -8.76 -13.31
C THR A 209 15.37 -8.27 -14.75
N ASP A 210 16.44 -8.44 -15.53
CA ASP A 210 16.46 -8.12 -16.95
C ASP A 210 17.42 -9.05 -17.69
N THR A 211 16.95 -10.28 -17.94
CA THR A 211 17.73 -11.33 -18.61
C THR A 211 16.88 -11.96 -19.72
N PRO A 212 17.49 -12.65 -20.70
CA PRO A 212 16.74 -13.25 -21.81
C PRO A 212 15.91 -14.47 -21.39
N TRP A 213 16.09 -14.98 -20.17
CA TRP A 213 15.32 -16.10 -19.64
C TRP A 213 13.87 -15.70 -19.37
N TYR A 214 12.97 -16.67 -19.44
CA TYR A 214 11.64 -16.57 -18.86
C TYR A 214 11.79 -16.59 -17.33
N ASN A 215 12.00 -15.41 -16.73
CA ASN A 215 12.11 -15.24 -15.29
C ASN A 215 10.71 -15.03 -14.70
N ALA A 216 10.23 -16.00 -13.94
CA ALA A 216 8.91 -15.90 -13.31
C ALA A 216 8.83 -16.71 -12.02
N TRP A 217 7.64 -16.69 -11.42
CA TRP A 217 7.26 -17.53 -10.29
C TRP A 217 8.12 -17.31 -9.05
N THR A 218 8.11 -16.10 -8.50
CA THR A 218 8.56 -15.88 -7.11
C THR A 218 7.68 -16.60 -6.09
N GLN A 219 6.43 -16.90 -6.47
CA GLN A 219 5.43 -17.61 -5.68
C GLN A 219 6.02 -18.88 -4.99
N ASP A 220 5.90 -19.04 -3.69
CA ASP A 220 5.88 -18.00 -2.65
C ASP A 220 7.12 -18.22 -1.75
N LYS A 221 8.24 -17.69 -2.23
CA LYS A 221 9.60 -18.05 -1.80
C LYS A 221 10.41 -16.88 -1.24
N THR A 222 9.88 -15.67 -1.29
CA THR A 222 10.61 -14.48 -0.85
C THR A 222 10.82 -14.50 0.65
N PHE A 223 11.99 -14.08 1.12
CA PHE A 223 12.27 -13.93 2.55
C PHE A 223 13.30 -12.82 2.75
N VAL A 224 13.40 -12.34 3.99
CA VAL A 224 14.44 -11.41 4.42
C VAL A 224 15.33 -12.13 5.42
N TYR A 225 16.64 -12.03 5.24
CA TYR A 225 17.61 -12.59 6.16
C TYR A 225 18.82 -11.67 6.28
N ASP A 226 19.19 -11.34 7.52
CA ASP A 226 20.37 -10.52 7.84
C ASP A 226 20.46 -9.21 7.01
N ASN A 227 19.36 -8.44 7.00
CA ASN A 227 19.20 -7.18 6.25
C ASN A 227 19.27 -7.28 4.73
N VAL A 228 19.16 -8.50 4.18
CA VAL A 228 19.10 -8.73 2.72
C VAL A 228 17.73 -9.26 2.35
N ILE A 229 17.12 -8.65 1.34
CA ILE A 229 15.88 -9.13 0.72
C ILE A 229 16.26 -10.17 -0.32
N TYR A 230 15.70 -11.36 -0.23
CA TYR A 230 15.87 -12.44 -1.20
C TYR A 230 14.59 -12.59 -2.01
N ALA A 231 14.72 -12.56 -3.34
CA ALA A 231 13.64 -12.88 -4.27
C ALA A 231 14.02 -14.13 -5.08
N PRO A 232 13.77 -15.36 -4.54
CA PRO A 232 13.92 -16.58 -5.30
C PRO A 232 12.81 -16.71 -6.35
N PHE A 233 13.16 -17.23 -7.52
CA PHE A 233 12.29 -17.41 -8.67
C PHE A 233 12.80 -18.59 -9.51
N MET A 234 12.21 -18.81 -10.69
CA MET A 234 12.73 -19.80 -11.64
C MET A 234 13.04 -19.12 -12.97
N ALA A 235 14.24 -19.35 -13.47
CA ALA A 235 14.71 -18.89 -14.77
C ALA A 235 14.70 -20.07 -15.74
N GLY A 236 13.84 -20.06 -16.75
CA GLY A 236 13.77 -21.11 -17.77
C GLY A 236 13.30 -20.56 -19.11
N ASP A 237 12.65 -21.39 -19.92
CA ASP A 237 12.25 -20.99 -21.29
C ASP A 237 10.73 -20.86 -21.49
N ARG A 238 9.92 -21.37 -20.55
CA ARG A 238 8.46 -21.52 -20.69
C ARG A 238 7.80 -21.88 -19.36
N HIS A 239 6.47 -21.97 -19.35
CA HIS A 239 5.69 -22.63 -18.30
C HIS A 239 5.98 -24.15 -18.28
N GLY A 240 7.09 -24.53 -17.67
CA GLY A 240 7.60 -25.91 -17.60
C GLY A 240 9.06 -25.91 -17.15
N VAL A 241 9.66 -27.09 -17.00
CA VAL A 241 11.00 -27.23 -16.40
C VAL A 241 12.14 -27.32 -17.43
N ASN A 242 11.89 -26.96 -18.69
CA ASN A 242 12.90 -26.90 -19.76
C ASN A 242 13.97 -25.83 -19.45
N ASN A 243 15.24 -26.24 -19.47
CA ASN A 243 16.41 -25.39 -19.18
C ASN A 243 16.27 -24.57 -17.89
N LEU A 244 15.44 -25.05 -16.97
CA LEU A 244 15.04 -24.29 -15.78
C LEU A 244 16.10 -24.41 -14.69
N HIS A 245 16.44 -23.28 -14.09
CA HIS A 245 17.18 -23.18 -12.84
C HIS A 245 16.30 -22.51 -11.78
N VAL A 246 16.24 -23.10 -10.58
CA VAL A 246 15.82 -22.34 -9.39
C VAL A 246 16.90 -21.30 -9.14
N ALA A 247 16.52 -20.04 -8.99
CA ALA A 247 17.44 -18.92 -8.92
C ALA A 247 16.99 -17.91 -7.87
N TRP A 248 17.83 -16.94 -7.54
CA TRP A 248 17.41 -15.74 -6.81
C TRP A 248 18.09 -14.48 -7.33
N VAL A 249 17.50 -13.34 -7.00
CA VAL A 249 18.21 -12.05 -6.91
C VAL A 249 18.09 -11.54 -5.48
N ARG A 250 19.01 -10.67 -5.09
CA ARG A 250 19.08 -10.12 -3.73
C ARG A 250 19.19 -8.62 -3.77
N SER A 251 18.67 -7.96 -2.74
CA SER A 251 18.89 -6.54 -2.49
C SER A 251 19.45 -6.34 -1.08
N GLY A 252 20.53 -5.56 -0.99
CA GLY A 252 21.14 -5.14 0.28
C GLY A 252 20.90 -3.67 0.60
N ASP A 253 19.97 -3.02 -0.10
CA ASP A 253 19.69 -1.58 -0.04
C ASP A 253 18.17 -1.29 -0.03
N ASP A 254 17.41 -2.16 0.65
CA ASP A 254 15.95 -2.07 0.84
C ASP A 254 15.13 -2.10 -0.46
N GLY A 255 15.60 -2.86 -1.46
CA GLY A 255 14.87 -3.14 -2.70
C GLY A 255 15.16 -2.17 -3.86
N LYS A 256 16.07 -1.20 -3.66
CA LYS A 256 16.41 -0.19 -4.68
C LYS A 256 17.22 -0.77 -5.83
N THR A 257 18.20 -1.62 -5.52
CA THR A 257 19.02 -2.32 -6.52
C THR A 257 19.08 -3.82 -6.25
N TRP A 258 19.34 -4.60 -7.31
CA TRP A 258 19.26 -6.06 -7.27
C TRP A 258 20.51 -6.69 -7.89
N THR A 259 21.01 -7.76 -7.26
CA THR A 259 22.16 -8.51 -7.76
C THR A 259 21.85 -9.22 -9.09
N THR A 260 22.89 -9.62 -9.82
CA THR A 260 22.77 -10.61 -10.91
C THR A 260 22.10 -11.89 -10.40
N PRO A 261 21.24 -12.55 -11.21
CA PRO A 261 20.69 -13.85 -10.85
C PRO A 261 21.76 -14.88 -10.52
N GLU A 262 21.58 -15.56 -9.39
CA GLU A 262 22.40 -16.70 -8.98
C GLU A 262 21.55 -17.96 -9.03
N TRP A 263 22.05 -19.01 -9.70
CA TRP A 263 21.39 -20.30 -9.77
C TRP A 263 21.64 -21.12 -8.51
N LEU A 264 20.57 -21.61 -7.92
CA LEU A 264 20.56 -22.44 -6.71
C LEU A 264 20.59 -23.94 -7.02
N THR A 265 20.08 -24.32 -8.19
CA THR A 265 20.10 -25.68 -8.71
C THR A 265 20.79 -25.72 -10.07
N ASP A 266 21.61 -26.73 -10.30
CA ASP A 266 22.01 -27.12 -11.65
C ASP A 266 20.82 -27.70 -12.43
N LEU A 267 21.02 -28.03 -13.70
CA LEU A 267 20.10 -28.95 -14.38
C LEU A 267 20.14 -30.32 -13.70
N HIS A 268 19.00 -30.99 -13.62
CA HIS A 268 18.95 -32.34 -13.06
C HIS A 268 19.84 -33.29 -13.87
N GLU A 269 20.52 -34.22 -13.19
CA GLU A 269 21.37 -35.26 -13.81
C GLU A 269 20.70 -36.09 -14.91
N ASN A 270 19.36 -36.17 -14.93
CA ASN A 270 18.57 -36.93 -15.92
C ASN A 270 17.86 -36.01 -16.92
N TYR A 271 18.33 -34.76 -17.07
CA TYR A 271 17.86 -33.85 -18.10
C TYR A 271 18.21 -34.40 -19.51
N PRO A 272 17.29 -34.35 -20.50
CA PRO A 272 16.04 -33.61 -20.54
C PRO A 272 14.78 -34.42 -20.20
N THR A 273 14.88 -35.54 -19.48
CA THR A 273 13.68 -36.31 -19.08
C THR A 273 12.92 -35.64 -17.94
N VAL A 274 13.65 -35.20 -16.92
CA VAL A 274 13.15 -34.47 -15.77
C VAL A 274 14.03 -33.26 -15.50
N ASN A 275 13.51 -32.28 -14.78
CA ASN A 275 14.31 -31.20 -14.21
C ASN A 275 13.71 -30.70 -12.89
N TYR A 276 14.46 -29.85 -12.18
CA TYR A 276 14.04 -29.30 -10.90
C TYR A 276 12.98 -28.20 -11.03
N HIS A 277 12.25 -27.97 -9.95
CA HIS A 277 11.22 -26.94 -9.77
C HIS A 277 11.12 -26.57 -8.28
N CYS A 278 10.67 -25.36 -7.96
CA CYS A 278 10.48 -24.96 -6.57
C CYS A 278 9.47 -23.80 -6.43
N MET A 279 8.48 -23.97 -5.54
CA MET A 279 7.55 -22.91 -5.12
C MET A 279 7.44 -22.75 -3.60
N SER A 280 8.28 -23.46 -2.83
CA SER A 280 8.33 -23.38 -1.37
C SER A 280 9.77 -23.27 -0.89
N MET A 281 10.10 -22.12 -0.29
CA MET A 281 11.44 -21.81 0.22
C MET A 281 11.34 -20.79 1.35
N GLY A 282 12.15 -20.95 2.40
CA GLY A 282 12.21 -20.02 3.52
C GLY A 282 13.33 -20.36 4.49
N VAL A 283 13.45 -19.59 5.58
CA VAL A 283 14.54 -19.74 6.55
C VAL A 283 13.99 -20.17 7.92
N VAL A 284 14.61 -21.20 8.50
CA VAL A 284 14.32 -21.68 9.85
C VAL A 284 15.63 -21.89 10.58
N ARG A 285 15.77 -21.28 11.75
CA ARG A 285 16.97 -21.32 12.60
C ARG A 285 18.27 -21.29 11.79
N ASN A 286 18.46 -20.19 11.06
CA ASN A 286 19.69 -19.89 10.30
C ASN A 286 20.02 -20.87 9.15
N ARG A 287 19.06 -21.70 8.72
CA ARG A 287 19.16 -22.52 7.52
C ARG A 287 18.10 -22.14 6.50
N LEU A 288 18.50 -22.10 5.24
CA LEU A 288 17.56 -22.13 4.14
C LEU A 288 16.96 -23.53 4.05
N PHE A 289 15.64 -23.62 3.92
CA PHE A 289 14.90 -24.81 3.56
C PHE A 289 14.16 -24.55 2.26
N ALA A 290 14.20 -25.50 1.33
CA ALA A 290 13.48 -25.46 0.07
C ALA A 290 12.93 -26.84 -0.27
N VAL A 291 11.68 -26.90 -0.73
CA VAL A 291 11.15 -28.11 -1.33
C VAL A 291 11.51 -28.09 -2.81
N ILE A 292 12.49 -28.91 -3.18
CA ILE A 292 12.95 -29.08 -4.54
C ILE A 292 12.19 -30.25 -5.14
N GLU A 293 11.37 -29.94 -6.14
CA GLU A 293 10.57 -30.90 -6.87
C GLU A 293 11.33 -31.35 -8.12
N THR A 294 11.28 -32.65 -8.43
CA THR A 294 11.70 -33.19 -9.73
C THR A 294 10.45 -33.43 -10.56
N ARG A 295 10.37 -32.79 -11.73
CA ARG A 295 9.19 -32.83 -12.60
C ARG A 295 9.55 -33.29 -14.01
N THR A 296 8.64 -33.96 -14.69
CA THR A 296 8.85 -34.35 -16.10
C THR A 296 8.88 -33.16 -17.02
N VAL A 297 9.80 -33.16 -17.98
CA VAL A 297 9.84 -32.14 -19.03
C VAL A 297 8.63 -32.25 -19.97
N SER A 298 8.11 -33.47 -20.20
CA SER A 298 7.03 -33.72 -21.16
C SER A 298 5.64 -33.25 -20.72
N GLY A 299 5.38 -33.18 -19.41
CA GLY A 299 4.04 -32.88 -18.88
C GLY A 299 4.02 -32.13 -17.56
N ASN A 300 5.17 -31.64 -17.10
CA ASN A 300 5.35 -30.95 -15.84
C ASN A 300 4.74 -31.72 -14.64
N LYS A 301 4.83 -33.05 -14.65
CA LYS A 301 4.26 -33.91 -13.60
C LYS A 301 5.29 -34.15 -12.51
N LEU A 302 4.90 -33.89 -11.27
CA LEU A 302 5.73 -34.19 -10.09
C LEU A 302 6.09 -35.68 -10.07
N GLN A 303 7.38 -35.97 -9.94
CA GLN A 303 7.91 -37.32 -9.80
C GLN A 303 8.31 -37.59 -8.35
N VAL A 304 9.11 -36.67 -7.79
CA VAL A 304 9.67 -36.74 -6.44
C VAL A 304 9.77 -35.33 -5.88
N ALA A 305 9.63 -35.19 -4.57
CA ALA A 305 9.98 -33.97 -3.84
C ALA A 305 11.02 -34.29 -2.77
N GLU A 306 11.99 -33.39 -2.63
CA GLU A 306 13.05 -33.46 -1.64
C GLU A 306 13.06 -32.16 -0.83
N LEU A 307 13.28 -32.27 0.48
CA LEU A 307 13.60 -31.13 1.32
C LEU A 307 15.11 -30.91 1.29
N TRP A 308 15.52 -29.82 0.65
CA TRP A 308 16.91 -29.38 0.61
C TRP A 308 17.13 -28.28 1.63
N ASP A 309 18.21 -28.39 2.41
CA ASP A 309 18.58 -27.34 3.36
C ASP A 309 20.09 -27.11 3.48
N ARG A 310 20.46 -25.87 3.80
CA ARG A 310 21.85 -25.39 3.83
C ARG A 310 21.98 -24.22 4.81
N PRO A 311 23.10 -24.08 5.57
CA PRO A 311 23.24 -22.97 6.50
C PRO A 311 23.35 -21.64 5.74
N MET A 312 22.65 -20.62 6.22
CA MET A 312 22.80 -19.27 5.67
C MET A 312 24.18 -18.71 6.03
N SER A 313 24.77 -17.92 5.12
CA SER A 313 26.01 -17.20 5.38
C SER A 313 25.79 -16.12 6.43
N ARG A 314 26.69 -16.03 7.42
CA ARG A 314 26.63 -15.08 8.53
C ARG A 314 28.03 -14.71 8.99
N SER A 315 28.17 -13.53 9.56
CA SER A 315 29.36 -13.13 10.32
C SER A 315 28.94 -12.70 11.72
N LEU A 316 29.51 -13.33 12.74
CA LEU A 316 29.22 -13.05 14.14
C LEU A 316 30.49 -12.61 14.86
N ARG A 317 30.36 -11.60 15.73
CA ARG A 317 31.37 -11.28 16.74
C ARG A 317 30.91 -11.87 18.07
N VAL A 318 31.69 -12.82 18.59
CA VAL A 318 31.31 -13.70 19.69
C VAL A 318 32.25 -13.47 20.89
N TYR A 319 31.76 -13.69 22.10
CA TYR A 319 32.52 -13.57 23.35
C TYR A 319 32.58 -14.92 24.07
N GLY A 320 33.78 -15.40 24.38
CA GLY A 320 33.99 -16.70 25.05
C GLY A 320 33.44 -17.90 24.27
N GLY A 321 33.09 -18.98 24.97
CA GLY A 321 32.33 -20.10 24.41
C GLY A 321 33.11 -21.14 23.59
N ILE A 322 34.44 -21.10 23.56
CA ILE A 322 35.29 -22.16 22.98
C ILE A 322 36.07 -22.84 24.08
N THR A 323 35.94 -24.16 24.18
CA THR A 323 36.74 -25.00 25.08
C THR A 323 37.40 -26.15 24.34
N LYS A 324 38.61 -26.53 24.76
CA LYS A 324 39.35 -27.67 24.21
C LYS A 324 40.13 -28.33 25.35
N ALA A 325 39.77 -29.57 25.67
CA ALA A 325 40.40 -30.31 26.76
C ALA A 325 41.85 -30.70 26.41
N ALA A 326 42.69 -30.83 27.44
CA ALA A 326 44.04 -31.32 27.32
C ALA A 326 44.09 -32.70 26.64
N ASN A 327 45.11 -32.91 25.82
CA ASN A 327 45.40 -34.13 25.09
C ASN A 327 44.28 -34.57 24.11
N GLN A 328 43.38 -33.65 23.73
CA GLN A 328 42.31 -33.88 22.76
C GLN A 328 42.46 -32.98 21.53
N GLN A 329 42.04 -33.49 20.38
CA GLN A 329 41.95 -32.70 19.13
C GLN A 329 40.61 -31.99 18.97
N VAL A 330 39.62 -32.30 19.82
CA VAL A 330 38.25 -31.81 19.71
C VAL A 330 38.07 -30.51 20.50
N ALA A 331 37.58 -29.47 19.83
CA ALA A 331 37.15 -28.24 20.46
C ALA A 331 35.62 -28.13 20.42
N TYR A 332 35.02 -27.72 21.54
CA TYR A 332 33.60 -27.42 21.67
C TYR A 332 33.36 -25.94 21.43
N ILE A 333 32.40 -25.63 20.56
CA ILE A 333 32.05 -24.29 20.13
C ILE A 333 30.60 -24.03 20.52
N ARG A 334 30.37 -23.02 21.35
CA ARG A 334 29.03 -22.57 21.73
C ARG A 334 28.59 -21.37 20.89
N ILE A 335 27.62 -21.58 20.00
CA ILE A 335 26.94 -20.56 19.22
C ILE A 335 25.44 -20.84 19.33
N THR A 336 24.70 -19.95 19.99
CA THR A 336 23.26 -20.11 20.19
C THR A 336 22.53 -20.23 18.86
N ASP A 337 21.68 -21.26 18.75
CA ASP A 337 20.83 -21.52 17.58
C ASP A 337 21.60 -21.52 16.24
N HIS A 338 22.78 -22.16 16.24
CA HIS A 338 23.71 -22.09 15.11
C HIS A 338 23.13 -22.64 13.81
N GLY A 339 22.23 -23.63 13.87
CA GLY A 339 21.59 -24.20 12.69
C GLY A 339 22.56 -24.95 11.77
N LEU A 340 23.58 -25.59 12.34
CA LEU A 340 24.63 -26.30 11.59
C LEU A 340 24.46 -27.80 11.75
N PHE A 341 24.95 -28.55 10.77
CA PHE A 341 25.13 -30.00 10.80
C PHE A 341 26.59 -30.37 10.61
N ALA A 342 26.93 -31.63 10.92
CA ALA A 342 28.24 -32.18 10.57
C ALA A 342 28.48 -32.05 9.06
N GLY A 343 29.66 -31.58 8.68
CA GLY A 343 30.00 -31.28 7.29
C GLY A 343 29.80 -29.82 6.87
N ASP A 344 29.07 -29.01 7.65
CA ASP A 344 28.90 -27.59 7.33
C ASP A 344 30.21 -26.80 7.51
N PHE A 345 30.39 -25.79 6.66
CA PHE A 345 31.54 -24.90 6.69
C PHE A 345 31.42 -23.89 7.84
N VAL A 346 32.55 -23.70 8.52
CA VAL A 346 32.73 -22.65 9.53
C VAL A 346 34.08 -21.98 9.39
N ASN A 347 34.16 -20.68 9.71
CA ASN A 347 35.41 -19.93 9.75
C ASN A 347 35.60 -19.30 11.14
N PHE A 348 36.84 -19.33 11.62
CA PHE A 348 37.24 -18.77 12.92
C PHE A 348 38.36 -17.75 12.74
N SER A 349 38.21 -16.58 13.35
CA SER A 349 39.30 -15.60 13.47
C SER A 349 39.46 -15.14 14.91
N ASN A 350 40.71 -15.06 15.36
CA ASN A 350 41.08 -14.58 16.70
C ASN A 350 40.45 -15.36 17.87
N SER A 351 40.15 -16.65 17.70
CA SER A 351 39.46 -17.52 18.69
C SER A 351 40.11 -17.55 20.06
N GLY A 352 41.45 -17.50 20.12
CA GLY A 352 42.22 -17.69 21.34
C GLY A 352 42.37 -19.14 21.80
N VAL A 353 41.96 -20.11 20.98
CA VAL A 353 42.17 -21.54 21.24
C VAL A 353 43.03 -22.14 20.13
N THR A 354 44.11 -22.83 20.52
CA THR A 354 45.10 -23.35 19.56
C THR A 354 44.47 -24.35 18.61
N GLY A 355 44.62 -24.10 17.31
CA GLY A 355 44.08 -24.95 16.24
C GLY A 355 42.64 -24.67 15.83
N VAL A 356 41.91 -23.79 16.54
CA VAL A 356 40.57 -23.33 16.13
C VAL A 356 40.72 -22.02 15.37
N THR A 357 41.06 -22.10 14.08
CA THR A 357 41.41 -20.93 13.26
C THR A 357 41.19 -21.19 11.78
N GLY A 358 40.89 -20.14 11.01
CA GLY A 358 40.67 -20.22 9.58
C GLY A 358 39.44 -21.06 9.23
N ASN A 359 39.48 -21.65 8.04
CA ASN A 359 38.41 -22.49 7.53
C ASN A 359 38.44 -23.87 8.19
N MET A 360 37.28 -24.29 8.69
CA MET A 360 37.08 -25.58 9.33
C MET A 360 35.71 -26.15 8.95
N THR A 361 35.44 -27.36 9.41
CA THR A 361 34.17 -28.05 9.17
C THR A 361 33.62 -28.55 10.49
N VAL A 362 32.31 -28.38 10.69
CA VAL A 362 31.61 -28.94 11.85
C VAL A 362 31.78 -30.46 11.85
N THR A 363 32.27 -31.01 12.96
CA THR A 363 32.53 -32.45 13.11
C THR A 363 31.34 -33.16 13.73
N THR A 364 30.83 -32.66 14.85
CA THR A 364 29.62 -33.19 15.50
C THR A 364 28.75 -32.04 16.01
N VAL A 365 27.45 -32.26 16.08
CA VAL A 365 26.49 -31.34 16.71
C VAL A 365 26.05 -31.99 18.01
N ILE A 366 26.20 -31.27 19.13
CA ILE A 366 25.84 -31.75 20.46
C ILE A 366 24.38 -31.40 20.75
N ASP A 367 24.03 -30.13 20.51
CA ASP A 367 22.69 -29.59 20.67
C ASP A 367 22.52 -28.35 19.78
N LYS A 368 21.38 -27.65 19.88
CA LYS A 368 21.08 -26.47 19.03
C LYS A 368 22.04 -25.28 19.22
N ASN A 369 22.81 -25.27 20.30
CA ASN A 369 23.71 -24.19 20.69
C ASN A 369 25.19 -24.60 20.70
N THR A 370 25.49 -25.89 20.51
CA THR A 370 26.84 -26.43 20.72
C THR A 370 27.19 -27.44 19.64
N PHE A 371 28.33 -27.23 19.01
CA PHE A 371 28.92 -28.17 18.06
C PHE A 371 30.41 -28.32 18.32
N THR A 372 31.06 -29.25 17.63
CA THR A 372 32.51 -29.47 17.74
C THR A 372 33.21 -29.33 16.41
N VAL A 373 34.51 -29.02 16.48
CA VAL A 373 35.44 -29.10 15.36
C VAL A 373 36.67 -29.91 15.77
N THR A 374 37.20 -30.70 14.84
CA THR A 374 38.48 -31.39 15.01
C THR A 374 39.62 -30.49 14.54
N THR A 375 40.55 -30.22 15.45
CA THR A 375 41.78 -29.47 15.18
C THR A 375 42.94 -30.41 14.84
N GLN A 376 43.98 -29.90 14.17
CA GLN A 376 45.12 -30.73 13.75
C GLN A 376 46.09 -31.09 14.90
N ASN A 377 45.94 -30.49 16.07
CA ASN A 377 46.90 -30.58 17.17
C ASN A 377 46.21 -30.85 18.52
N THR A 378 46.96 -31.40 19.46
CA THR A 378 46.60 -31.47 20.89
C THR A 378 47.45 -30.47 21.67
N GLN A 379 47.01 -30.10 22.88
CA GLN A 379 47.81 -29.34 23.85
C GLN A 379 47.77 -30.11 25.17
N ASP A 380 48.79 -29.97 26.02
CA ASP A 380 48.88 -30.66 27.32
C ASP A 380 48.06 -29.98 28.43
N VAL A 381 47.48 -28.82 28.15
CA VAL A 381 46.63 -28.03 29.05
C VAL A 381 45.24 -27.79 28.47
N ASP A 382 44.24 -27.67 29.35
CA ASP A 382 42.90 -27.25 28.98
C ASP A 382 42.92 -25.81 28.45
N GLN A 383 42.18 -25.57 27.37
CA GLN A 383 42.03 -24.25 26.77
C GLN A 383 40.59 -23.78 26.89
N ASN A 384 40.41 -22.52 27.28
CA ASN A 384 39.12 -21.84 27.33
C ASN A 384 39.34 -20.37 26.94
N ASN A 385 38.54 -19.84 26.03
CA ASN A 385 38.63 -18.44 25.60
C ASN A 385 37.66 -17.49 26.30
N GLU A 386 37.07 -17.89 27.43
CA GLU A 386 36.25 -17.00 28.26
C GLU A 386 36.97 -15.68 28.51
N GLY A 387 36.26 -14.56 28.40
CA GLY A 387 36.87 -13.23 28.47
C GLY A 387 37.30 -12.61 27.14
N ARG A 388 37.23 -13.35 26.01
CA ARG A 388 37.79 -12.92 24.72
C ARG A 388 36.74 -12.76 23.62
N TYR A 389 36.86 -11.69 22.85
CA TYR A 389 36.13 -11.53 21.59
C TYR A 389 36.84 -12.22 20.42
N TRP A 390 36.04 -12.84 19.55
CA TRP A 390 36.49 -13.52 18.33
C TRP A 390 35.42 -13.43 17.24
N SER A 391 35.79 -13.79 16.01
CA SER A 391 34.88 -13.78 14.86
C SER A 391 34.57 -15.18 14.38
N PHE A 392 33.29 -15.42 14.10
CA PHE A 392 32.75 -16.65 13.56
C PHE A 392 32.06 -16.38 12.22
N GLY A 393 32.25 -17.26 11.25
CA GLY A 393 31.58 -17.18 9.95
C GLY A 393 30.98 -18.50 9.52
N THR A 394 29.84 -18.45 8.85
CA THR A 394 29.25 -19.57 8.09
C THR A 394 29.26 -19.24 6.60
N SER A 395 29.23 -20.27 5.74
CA SER A 395 29.16 -20.08 4.29
C SER A 395 28.11 -20.99 3.69
N PHE A 396 27.08 -20.38 3.09
CA PHE A 396 26.10 -21.07 2.27
C PHE A 396 26.81 -21.82 1.15
N HIS A 397 27.62 -21.13 0.35
CA HIS A 397 28.28 -21.69 -0.84
C HIS A 397 29.28 -22.80 -0.56
N SER A 398 29.90 -22.82 0.62
CA SER A 398 30.94 -23.78 0.98
C SER A 398 30.45 -24.95 1.83
N SER A 399 29.19 -24.94 2.27
CA SER A 399 28.58 -26.06 3.01
C SER A 399 27.85 -27.00 2.04
N PRO A 400 27.70 -28.31 2.26
CA PRO A 400 26.88 -29.14 1.39
C PRO A 400 25.38 -28.86 1.56
N TRP A 401 24.58 -29.17 0.53
CA TRP A 401 23.13 -29.32 0.72
C TRP A 401 22.84 -30.61 1.47
N ARG A 402 22.03 -30.56 2.53
CA ARG A 402 21.36 -31.75 3.06
C ARG A 402 20.10 -31.98 2.24
N LYS A 403 20.01 -33.13 1.55
CA LYS A 403 18.87 -33.49 0.70
C LYS A 403 18.12 -34.65 1.34
N THR A 404 16.87 -34.43 1.72
CA THR A 404 16.02 -35.45 2.32
C THR A 404 14.86 -35.76 1.40
N SER A 405 14.74 -36.99 0.93
CA SER A 405 13.54 -37.41 0.21
C SER A 405 12.31 -37.28 1.12
N LEU A 406 11.26 -36.66 0.60
CA LEU A 406 9.95 -36.64 1.27
C LEU A 406 9.12 -37.90 0.91
N GLY A 407 9.77 -38.92 0.34
CA GLY A 407 9.14 -40.11 -0.21
C GLY A 407 8.32 -39.80 -1.46
N THR A 408 7.48 -40.76 -1.85
CA THR A 408 6.36 -40.51 -2.77
C THR A 408 5.29 -39.73 -2.03
N ILE A 409 5.49 -38.42 -1.85
CA ILE A 409 4.34 -37.50 -1.80
C ILE A 409 3.56 -37.82 -3.08
N PRO A 410 2.37 -38.46 -3.00
CA PRO A 410 1.98 -39.52 -3.91
C PRO A 410 2.15 -39.08 -5.35
N SER A 411 3.16 -39.68 -5.98
CA SER A 411 3.08 -39.84 -7.42
C SER A 411 1.87 -40.74 -7.70
N PHE A 412 1.38 -40.71 -8.93
CA PHE A 412 0.20 -41.42 -9.45
C PHE A 412 0.18 -42.97 -9.24
N VAL A 413 1.09 -43.53 -8.45
CA VAL A 413 1.51 -44.93 -8.46
C VAL A 413 0.96 -45.72 -7.25
N ASP A 414 0.49 -45.10 -6.17
CA ASP A 414 0.20 -45.84 -4.91
C ASP A 414 -1.14 -45.48 -4.21
N GLY A 415 -2.19 -45.20 -4.97
CA GLY A 415 -3.58 -45.11 -4.46
C GLY A 415 -3.89 -43.99 -3.46
N SER A 416 -2.92 -43.15 -3.10
CA SER A 416 -3.06 -41.99 -2.22
C SER A 416 -3.24 -40.71 -3.04
N THR A 417 -3.91 -39.70 -2.46
CA THR A 417 -4.22 -38.46 -3.19
C THR A 417 -2.93 -37.74 -3.63
N PRO A 418 -2.74 -37.52 -4.95
CA PRO A 418 -1.51 -36.97 -5.48
C PRO A 418 -1.27 -35.54 -5.01
N VAL A 419 -0.04 -35.07 -5.09
CA VAL A 419 0.27 -33.64 -4.93
C VAL A 419 0.70 -33.09 -6.28
N THR A 420 0.05 -32.02 -6.70
CA THR A 420 0.35 -31.32 -7.94
C THR A 420 1.54 -30.39 -7.73
N GLU A 421 1.51 -29.57 -6.69
CA GLU A 421 2.58 -28.60 -6.34
C GLU A 421 2.64 -28.37 -4.82
N ILE A 422 3.86 -28.16 -4.33
CA ILE A 422 4.18 -27.69 -2.98
C ILE A 422 4.61 -26.22 -3.07
N HIS A 423 3.89 -25.37 -2.34
CA HIS A 423 3.87 -23.93 -2.56
C HIS A 423 3.84 -23.18 -1.22
N SER A 424 4.54 -22.05 -1.13
CA SER A 424 4.65 -21.22 0.08
C SER A 424 5.41 -21.86 1.24
N PHE A 425 5.86 -21.02 2.16
CA PHE A 425 6.59 -21.39 3.36
C PHE A 425 6.16 -20.54 4.56
N ALA A 426 5.99 -21.16 5.72
CA ALA A 426 5.69 -20.51 7.00
C ALA A 426 6.53 -21.11 8.13
N THR A 427 7.49 -20.33 8.64
CA THR A 427 8.24 -20.68 9.86
C THR A 427 7.30 -20.63 11.07
N ILE A 428 7.28 -21.70 11.88
CA ILE A 428 6.41 -21.79 13.07
C ILE A 428 7.23 -21.66 14.35
N SER A 429 8.39 -22.30 14.40
CA SER A 429 9.31 -22.24 15.54
C SER A 429 10.75 -22.45 15.05
N ASP A 430 11.70 -22.53 15.98
CA ASP A 430 13.11 -22.82 15.70
C ASP A 430 13.37 -24.19 15.04
N ASN A 431 12.40 -25.11 15.10
CA ASN A 431 12.54 -26.46 14.53
C ASN A 431 11.42 -26.83 13.55
N SER A 432 10.33 -26.05 13.50
CA SER A 432 9.12 -26.43 12.78
C SER A 432 8.69 -25.37 11.77
N PHE A 433 8.09 -25.84 10.69
CA PHE A 433 7.50 -25.00 9.65
C PHE A 433 6.35 -25.73 8.96
N ALA A 434 5.56 -24.99 8.20
CA ALA A 434 4.59 -25.54 7.27
C ALA A 434 4.87 -25.07 5.85
N VAL A 435 4.57 -25.93 4.88
CA VAL A 435 4.52 -25.59 3.46
C VAL A 435 3.11 -25.84 2.95
N GLY A 436 2.63 -25.02 2.04
CA GLY A 436 1.35 -25.25 1.39
C GLY A 436 1.45 -26.36 0.35
N TYR A 437 0.34 -27.03 0.05
CA TYR A 437 0.24 -27.97 -1.06
C TYR A 437 -1.17 -28.00 -1.64
N HIS A 438 -1.29 -28.50 -2.86
CA HIS A 438 -2.59 -28.88 -3.41
C HIS A 438 -2.51 -30.08 -4.35
N ASN A 439 -3.66 -30.73 -4.54
CA ASN A 439 -3.98 -31.65 -5.62
C ASN A 439 -4.95 -30.97 -6.58
N GLY A 440 -4.53 -30.74 -7.81
CA GLY A 440 -5.36 -30.24 -8.91
C GLY A 440 -5.49 -31.20 -10.08
N ASP A 441 -4.79 -32.33 -10.06
CA ASP A 441 -4.69 -33.28 -11.19
C ASP A 441 -5.86 -34.26 -11.26
N ILE A 442 -6.32 -34.78 -10.11
CA ILE A 442 -7.39 -35.79 -10.01
C ILE A 442 -8.41 -35.35 -8.97
N GLY A 443 -9.70 -35.55 -9.26
CA GLY A 443 -10.79 -35.29 -8.30
C GLY A 443 -10.93 -36.38 -7.22
N PRO A 444 -11.33 -36.05 -5.99
CA PRO A 444 -11.54 -34.69 -5.48
C PRO A 444 -10.21 -33.95 -5.27
N ARG A 445 -10.24 -32.62 -5.45
CA ARG A 445 -9.10 -31.77 -5.09
C ARG A 445 -8.83 -31.85 -3.59
N GLU A 446 -7.57 -31.64 -3.24
CA GLU A 446 -7.13 -31.44 -1.85
C GLU A 446 -6.31 -30.16 -1.79
N LEU A 447 -6.44 -29.42 -0.70
CA LEU A 447 -5.61 -28.25 -0.45
C LEU A 447 -5.34 -28.11 1.04
N GLY A 448 -4.11 -27.73 1.39
CA GLY A 448 -3.77 -27.49 2.77
C GLY A 448 -2.28 -27.28 2.96
N ILE A 449 -1.75 -27.83 4.05
CA ILE A 449 -0.34 -27.73 4.43
C ILE A 449 0.27 -29.12 4.70
N LEU A 450 1.58 -29.20 4.50
CA LEU A 450 2.45 -30.22 5.09
C LEU A 450 3.15 -29.57 6.29
N TYR A 451 2.84 -30.04 7.50
CA TYR A 451 3.44 -29.53 8.73
C TYR A 451 4.62 -30.41 9.17
N PHE A 452 5.79 -29.80 9.27
CA PHE A 452 7.03 -30.43 9.75
C PHE A 452 7.25 -30.01 11.20
N SER A 453 7.04 -30.91 12.15
CA SER A 453 7.17 -30.59 13.59
C SER A 453 8.61 -30.54 14.08
N ASP A 454 9.54 -31.22 13.39
CA ASP A 454 10.97 -31.19 13.67
C ASP A 454 11.77 -31.44 12.39
N ALA A 455 11.99 -30.38 11.61
CA ALA A 455 12.71 -30.47 10.34
C ALA A 455 14.23 -30.64 10.51
N PHE A 456 14.78 -30.42 11.70
CA PHE A 456 16.20 -30.61 11.96
C PHE A 456 16.51 -32.06 12.31
N GLY A 457 15.72 -32.67 13.21
CA GLY A 457 15.89 -34.08 13.59
C GLY A 457 15.20 -35.06 12.63
N SER A 458 14.03 -34.70 12.09
CA SER A 458 13.19 -35.58 11.27
C SER A 458 12.73 -34.91 9.95
N PRO A 459 13.65 -34.47 9.07
CA PRO A 459 13.32 -33.69 7.86
C PRO A 459 12.37 -34.38 6.86
N GLY A 460 12.23 -35.70 6.90
CA GLY A 460 11.30 -36.46 6.06
C GLY A 460 9.92 -36.67 6.68
N SER A 461 9.68 -36.24 7.92
CA SER A 461 8.43 -36.47 8.65
C SER A 461 7.55 -35.22 8.62
N PHE A 462 6.32 -35.39 8.12
CA PHE A 462 5.33 -34.33 8.08
C PHE A 462 3.91 -34.89 8.24
N VAL A 463 2.97 -34.01 8.58
CA VAL A 463 1.54 -34.32 8.66
C VAL A 463 0.78 -33.46 7.65
N ARG A 464 -0.09 -34.09 6.86
CA ARG A 464 -1.04 -33.37 5.99
C ARG A 464 -2.18 -32.80 6.81
N ARG A 465 -2.49 -31.52 6.59
CA ARG A 465 -3.60 -30.82 7.23
C ARG A 465 -4.35 -30.02 6.17
N ARG A 466 -5.61 -30.38 5.95
CA ARG A 466 -6.45 -29.85 4.87
C ARG A 466 -7.33 -28.72 5.36
N ILE A 467 -7.66 -27.80 4.45
CA ILE A 467 -8.74 -26.84 4.67
C ILE A 467 -10.11 -27.56 4.56
N PRO A 468 -11.23 -26.93 4.96
CA PRO A 468 -12.54 -27.55 4.82
C PRO A 468 -12.88 -27.83 3.35
N ALA A 469 -13.47 -29.00 3.07
CA ALA A 469 -13.65 -29.52 1.71
C ALA A 469 -14.42 -28.58 0.76
N GLU A 470 -15.34 -27.78 1.28
CA GLU A 470 -16.09 -26.77 0.50
C GLU A 470 -15.19 -25.65 -0.07
N TYR A 471 -13.96 -25.51 0.42
CA TYR A 471 -12.96 -24.56 -0.07
C TYR A 471 -11.87 -25.19 -0.94
N GLU A 472 -11.82 -26.52 -1.08
CA GLU A 472 -10.82 -27.22 -1.90
C GLU A 472 -11.19 -27.27 -3.39
N ALA A 473 -12.49 -27.25 -3.69
CA ALA A 473 -12.98 -27.21 -5.07
C ALA A 473 -12.49 -25.94 -5.78
N ASN A 474 -11.98 -26.10 -7.01
CA ASN A 474 -11.47 -25.00 -7.85
C ASN A 474 -10.39 -24.14 -7.19
N ALA A 475 -9.62 -24.72 -6.25
CA ALA A 475 -8.55 -24.03 -5.53
C ALA A 475 -7.17 -24.66 -5.80
N SER A 476 -6.11 -23.86 -5.72
CA SER A 476 -4.71 -24.28 -5.84
C SER A 476 -3.76 -23.37 -5.06
N GLU A 477 -2.46 -23.68 -5.10
CA GLU A 477 -1.33 -22.80 -4.74
C GLU A 477 -1.55 -21.95 -3.47
N PRO A 478 -1.73 -22.57 -2.29
CA PRO A 478 -2.02 -21.82 -1.08
C PRO A 478 -0.82 -20.99 -0.61
N CYS A 479 -1.02 -19.71 -0.31
CA CYS A 479 -0.02 -18.92 0.41
C CYS A 479 -0.27 -19.08 1.91
N VAL A 480 0.78 -19.40 2.67
CA VAL A 480 0.70 -19.67 4.12
C VAL A 480 1.70 -18.84 4.89
N LYS A 481 1.27 -18.28 6.01
CA LYS A 481 2.13 -17.51 6.94
C LYS A 481 1.65 -17.70 8.38
N TYR A 482 2.57 -17.64 9.33
CA TYR A 482 2.31 -17.82 10.74
C TYR A 482 2.67 -16.55 11.52
N TYR A 483 1.73 -16.04 12.29
CA TYR A 483 1.91 -14.83 13.11
C TYR A 483 1.18 -15.02 14.44
N ASP A 484 1.86 -14.70 15.55
CA ASP A 484 1.24 -14.56 16.87
C ASP A 484 0.38 -15.77 17.30
N GLY A 485 0.82 -17.00 16.99
CA GLY A 485 0.05 -18.21 17.33
C GLY A 485 -0.92 -18.68 16.25
N ILE A 486 -1.16 -17.89 15.21
CA ILE A 486 -2.17 -18.12 14.19
C ILE A 486 -1.53 -18.42 12.83
N LEU A 487 -1.94 -19.53 12.21
CA LEU A 487 -1.62 -19.86 10.84
C LEU A 487 -2.70 -19.29 9.92
N TYR A 488 -2.30 -18.45 8.97
CA TYR A 488 -3.16 -17.90 7.93
C TYR A 488 -2.88 -18.58 6.59
N LEU A 489 -3.92 -18.75 5.77
CA LEU A 489 -3.83 -19.35 4.45
C LEU A 489 -4.75 -18.63 3.47
N THR A 490 -4.25 -18.27 2.29
CA THR A 490 -5.07 -17.86 1.13
C THR A 490 -4.98 -18.89 0.03
N THR A 491 -6.05 -19.05 -0.76
CA THR A 491 -6.06 -19.96 -1.93
C THR A 491 -6.03 -19.18 -3.24
N ARG A 492 -5.55 -19.82 -4.32
CA ARG A 492 -5.78 -19.36 -5.70
C ARG A 492 -7.06 -20.00 -6.23
N GLY A 493 -8.02 -19.20 -6.69
CA GLY A 493 -9.13 -19.69 -7.51
C GLY A 493 -8.68 -20.11 -8.92
N THR A 494 -9.22 -21.20 -9.46
CA THR A 494 -8.79 -21.73 -10.78
C THR A 494 -9.77 -21.48 -11.92
N LEU A 495 -10.94 -20.92 -11.66
CA LEU A 495 -11.98 -20.65 -12.65
C LEU A 495 -12.69 -19.33 -12.34
N SER A 496 -13.02 -18.55 -13.38
CA SER A 496 -13.75 -17.28 -13.23
C SER A 496 -15.22 -17.47 -12.87
N THR A 497 -15.80 -18.62 -13.21
CA THR A 497 -17.24 -18.93 -13.08
C THR A 497 -17.61 -19.71 -11.83
N GLN A 498 -16.64 -20.00 -10.96
CA GLN A 498 -16.84 -20.77 -9.73
C GLN A 498 -16.32 -20.00 -8.51
N PRO A 499 -16.79 -20.30 -7.28
CA PRO A 499 -16.26 -19.70 -6.07
C PRO A 499 -14.72 -19.76 -6.04
N GLY A 500 -14.10 -18.59 -6.00
CA GLY A 500 -12.66 -18.42 -6.16
C GLY A 500 -11.90 -18.47 -4.84
N SER A 501 -10.90 -17.61 -4.74
CA SER A 501 -9.97 -17.51 -3.61
C SER A 501 -10.69 -17.39 -2.26
N SER A 502 -10.08 -17.98 -1.24
CA SER A 502 -10.57 -17.99 0.14
C SER A 502 -9.47 -17.67 1.12
N LEU A 503 -9.84 -17.16 2.29
CA LEU A 503 -8.96 -16.81 3.39
C LEU A 503 -9.30 -17.70 4.60
N HIS A 504 -8.26 -18.26 5.23
CA HIS A 504 -8.40 -19.17 6.37
C HIS A 504 -7.47 -18.76 7.50
N ARG A 505 -7.89 -18.98 8.74
CA ARG A 505 -7.04 -18.90 9.92
C ARG A 505 -7.20 -20.12 10.81
N SER A 506 -6.13 -20.50 11.48
CA SER A 506 -6.09 -21.63 12.40
C SER A 506 -5.24 -21.31 13.62
N SER A 507 -5.77 -21.57 14.82
CA SER A 507 -5.06 -21.44 16.09
C SER A 507 -4.44 -22.76 16.59
N ASP A 508 -4.58 -23.85 15.82
CA ASP A 508 -4.11 -25.19 16.16
C ASP A 508 -3.23 -25.80 15.05
N LEU A 509 -2.55 -24.91 14.32
CA LEU A 509 -1.61 -25.22 13.25
C LEU A 509 -2.24 -25.98 12.08
N GLY A 510 -3.51 -25.72 11.77
CA GLY A 510 -4.24 -26.26 10.62
C GLY A 510 -5.05 -27.52 10.89
N THR A 511 -5.24 -27.90 12.16
CA THR A 511 -6.13 -29.02 12.51
C THR A 511 -7.60 -28.60 12.35
N SER A 512 -7.93 -27.35 12.68
CA SER A 512 -9.22 -26.71 12.44
C SER A 512 -9.01 -25.34 11.78
N TRP A 513 -10.01 -24.90 10.99
CA TRP A 513 -9.95 -23.66 10.22
C TRP A 513 -11.23 -22.85 10.36
N ASN A 514 -11.06 -21.55 10.56
CA ASN A 514 -12.10 -20.55 10.39
C ASN A 514 -11.86 -19.89 9.02
N SER A 515 -12.90 -19.80 8.18
CA SER A 515 -12.75 -19.56 6.73
C SER A 515 -13.68 -18.47 6.23
N LEU A 516 -13.24 -17.71 5.24
CA LEU A 516 -13.97 -16.68 4.52
C LEU A 516 -13.73 -16.87 3.00
N ARG A 517 -14.70 -16.45 2.18
CA ARG A 517 -14.57 -16.46 0.72
C ARG A 517 -14.44 -15.02 0.21
N PHE A 518 -13.46 -14.76 -0.66
CA PHE A 518 -13.45 -13.47 -1.35
C PHE A 518 -14.64 -13.40 -2.31
N PRO A 519 -15.40 -12.30 -2.32
CA PRO A 519 -16.51 -12.13 -3.26
C PRO A 519 -15.99 -12.11 -4.70
N ASN A 520 -16.91 -12.29 -5.66
CA ASN A 520 -16.65 -12.11 -7.08
C ASN A 520 -15.56 -13.02 -7.68
N ASN A 521 -15.45 -14.25 -7.18
CA ASN A 521 -14.65 -15.32 -7.77
C ASN A 521 -13.19 -14.93 -8.11
N VAL A 522 -12.47 -14.29 -7.18
CA VAL A 522 -11.03 -13.96 -7.39
C VAL A 522 -10.26 -15.21 -7.83
N HIS A 523 -9.62 -15.16 -8.99
CA HIS A 523 -9.06 -16.35 -9.64
C HIS A 523 -7.77 -16.04 -10.41
N HIS A 524 -7.10 -17.10 -10.90
CA HIS A 524 -5.84 -17.11 -11.66
C HIS A 524 -4.61 -16.54 -10.96
N SER A 525 -4.75 -15.80 -9.86
CA SER A 525 -3.66 -15.31 -9.01
C SER A 525 -3.61 -16.10 -7.70
N ASN A 526 -2.42 -16.51 -7.27
CA ASN A 526 -2.20 -16.75 -5.85
C ASN A 526 -2.23 -15.41 -5.11
N LEU A 527 -2.49 -15.43 -3.80
CA LEU A 527 -2.69 -14.24 -2.99
C LEU A 527 -1.64 -14.14 -1.87
N PRO A 528 -0.35 -13.89 -2.17
CA PRO A 528 0.68 -13.73 -1.14
C PRO A 528 0.38 -12.54 -0.23
N PHE A 529 0.78 -12.65 1.02
CA PHE A 529 0.43 -11.65 2.04
C PHE A 529 1.42 -11.61 3.20
N ALA A 530 1.35 -10.52 3.96
CA ALA A 530 1.97 -10.38 5.27
C ALA A 530 0.99 -9.76 6.26
N LYS A 531 1.18 -10.03 7.55
CA LYS A 531 0.42 -9.37 8.63
C LYS A 531 1.20 -8.15 9.10
N VAL A 532 0.56 -6.98 9.11
CA VAL A 532 1.12 -5.72 9.62
C VAL A 532 0.11 -5.14 10.61
N GLY A 533 0.47 -5.15 11.90
CA GLY A 533 -0.49 -4.84 12.97
C GLY A 533 -1.66 -5.83 12.96
N ASP A 534 -2.87 -5.31 12.84
CA ASP A 534 -4.12 -6.09 12.80
C ASP A 534 -4.61 -6.38 11.37
N GLU A 535 -3.86 -6.03 10.34
CA GLU A 535 -4.26 -6.21 8.94
C GLU A 535 -3.41 -7.27 8.24
N LEU A 536 -4.06 -8.12 7.44
CA LEU A 536 -3.39 -8.84 6.36
C LEU A 536 -3.34 -7.92 5.14
N ILE A 537 -2.13 -7.61 4.66
CA ILE A 537 -1.93 -6.92 3.39
C ILE A 537 -1.72 -7.99 2.32
N ILE A 538 -2.67 -8.11 1.41
CA ILE A 538 -2.76 -9.20 0.43
C ILE A 538 -2.62 -8.61 -0.97
N PHE A 539 -1.79 -9.23 -1.81
CA PHE A 539 -1.57 -8.81 -3.19
C PHE A 539 -2.04 -9.88 -4.18
N GLY A 540 -2.44 -9.46 -5.38
CA GLY A 540 -2.77 -10.36 -6.49
C GLY A 540 -2.68 -9.64 -7.83
N SER A 541 -2.43 -10.38 -8.91
CA SER A 541 -2.31 -9.82 -10.26
C SER A 541 -3.09 -10.67 -11.25
N GLU A 542 -3.96 -10.04 -12.04
CA GLU A 542 -4.59 -10.74 -13.17
C GLU A 542 -3.54 -11.11 -14.23
N ARG A 543 -3.79 -12.17 -15.00
CA ARG A 543 -2.80 -12.65 -15.98
C ARG A 543 -2.84 -11.85 -17.28
N ALA A 544 -3.99 -11.30 -17.62
CA ALA A 544 -4.21 -10.36 -18.70
C ALA A 544 -5.30 -9.35 -18.30
N PHE A 545 -5.31 -8.19 -18.94
CA PHE A 545 -6.28 -7.14 -18.65
C PHE A 545 -7.73 -7.63 -18.73
N GLY A 546 -8.49 -7.42 -17.67
CA GLY A 546 -9.92 -7.73 -17.60
C GLY A 546 -10.24 -9.14 -17.08
N GLU A 547 -9.24 -9.93 -16.68
CA GLU A 547 -9.45 -11.28 -16.13
C GLU A 547 -9.72 -11.29 -14.62
N TRP A 548 -9.66 -10.16 -13.90
CA TRP A 548 -9.86 -10.17 -12.43
C TRP A 548 -11.31 -10.46 -12.01
N GLU A 549 -12.27 -9.80 -12.66
CA GLU A 549 -13.68 -9.85 -12.29
C GLU A 549 -14.30 -11.24 -12.51
N GLY A 550 -15.16 -11.67 -11.59
CA GLY A 550 -15.82 -12.97 -11.66
C GLY A 550 -16.72 -13.06 -12.89
N GLY A 551 -16.66 -14.19 -13.58
CA GLY A 551 -17.41 -14.47 -14.80
C GLY A 551 -16.78 -13.97 -16.10
N GLU A 552 -15.72 -13.16 -16.04
CA GLU A 552 -15.02 -12.71 -17.25
C GLU A 552 -14.23 -13.85 -17.90
N PRO A 553 -14.10 -13.85 -19.23
CA PRO A 553 -13.30 -14.84 -19.96
C PRO A 553 -11.81 -14.47 -19.94
N ASP A 554 -10.95 -15.48 -20.16
CA ASP A 554 -9.53 -15.28 -20.43
C ASP A 554 -9.31 -14.37 -21.67
N ASN A 555 -8.38 -13.42 -21.57
CA ASN A 555 -8.09 -12.41 -22.58
C ASN A 555 -6.63 -12.51 -23.08
N ARG A 556 -6.31 -13.61 -23.76
CA ARG A 556 -4.95 -13.96 -24.21
C ARG A 556 -4.72 -13.61 -25.69
N TYR A 557 -3.48 -13.80 -26.16
CA TYR A 557 -3.06 -13.68 -27.57
C TYR A 557 -3.02 -12.26 -28.15
N ALA A 558 -3.17 -11.22 -27.33
CA ALA A 558 -2.92 -9.82 -27.69
C ALA A 558 -2.18 -9.10 -26.57
N GLY A 559 -1.37 -8.10 -26.93
CA GLY A 559 -0.70 -7.23 -25.94
C GLY A 559 -1.74 -6.45 -25.13
N ASN A 560 -1.61 -6.45 -23.81
CA ASN A 560 -2.50 -5.77 -22.88
C ASN A 560 -1.76 -5.36 -21.59
N TYR A 561 -2.47 -4.71 -20.66
CA TYR A 561 -1.92 -4.15 -19.41
C TYR A 561 -2.64 -4.73 -18.19
N PRO A 562 -2.24 -5.91 -17.68
CA PRO A 562 -2.89 -6.52 -16.53
C PRO A 562 -2.76 -5.66 -15.28
N ARG A 563 -3.83 -5.59 -14.50
CA ARG A 563 -3.91 -4.87 -13.22
C ARG A 563 -3.31 -5.71 -12.08
N THR A 564 -2.58 -5.05 -11.19
CA THR A 564 -2.14 -5.61 -9.92
C THR A 564 -2.91 -4.94 -8.80
N PHE A 565 -3.43 -5.73 -7.88
CA PHE A 565 -4.28 -5.29 -6.79
C PHE A 565 -3.63 -5.56 -5.43
N MET A 566 -3.96 -4.70 -4.49
CA MET A 566 -3.74 -4.89 -3.06
C MET A 566 -5.08 -4.79 -2.34
N THR A 567 -5.28 -5.58 -1.30
CA THR A 567 -6.36 -5.39 -0.33
C THR A 567 -5.83 -5.51 1.09
N ARG A 568 -6.61 -5.01 2.05
CA ARG A 568 -6.33 -5.09 3.48
C ARG A 568 -7.51 -5.75 4.17
N VAL A 569 -7.22 -6.73 5.01
CA VAL A 569 -8.25 -7.46 5.77
C VAL A 569 -7.91 -7.39 7.25
N ASN A 570 -8.80 -6.77 8.04
CA ASN A 570 -8.65 -6.69 9.48
C ASN A 570 -8.93 -8.07 10.12
N VAL A 571 -7.93 -8.66 10.79
CA VAL A 571 -8.05 -10.01 11.35
C VAL A 571 -8.94 -10.07 12.59
N ASN A 572 -9.19 -8.93 13.25
CA ASN A 572 -10.08 -8.86 14.41
C ASN A 572 -11.55 -8.83 13.99
N GLU A 573 -11.86 -8.16 12.87
CA GLU A 573 -13.21 -8.15 12.28
C GLU A 573 -13.54 -9.50 11.62
N TRP A 574 -12.57 -10.08 10.91
CA TRP A 574 -12.71 -11.36 10.21
C TRP A 574 -13.96 -11.42 9.32
N SER A 575 -14.11 -10.42 8.44
CA SER A 575 -15.12 -10.37 7.38
C SER A 575 -14.49 -9.94 6.05
N LEU A 576 -15.13 -10.31 4.94
CA LEU A 576 -14.77 -9.89 3.58
C LEU A 576 -15.91 -9.11 2.89
N ASP A 577 -16.97 -8.75 3.62
CA ASP A 577 -18.17 -8.11 3.03
C ASP A 577 -17.87 -6.76 2.37
N ASN A 578 -16.90 -6.02 2.92
CA ASN A 578 -16.46 -4.72 2.42
C ASN A 578 -15.03 -4.74 1.90
N VAL A 579 -14.57 -5.89 1.38
CA VAL A 579 -13.19 -5.99 0.87
C VAL A 579 -12.98 -5.03 -0.30
N GLU A 580 -11.97 -4.17 -0.17
CA GLU A 580 -11.64 -3.18 -1.20
C GLU A 580 -10.37 -3.65 -1.94
N TRP A 581 -10.49 -3.95 -3.23
CA TRP A 581 -9.35 -4.25 -4.10
C TRP A 581 -8.85 -2.98 -4.77
N LEU A 582 -7.68 -2.52 -4.36
CA LEU A 582 -7.02 -1.32 -4.86
C LEU A 582 -6.03 -1.70 -5.97
N MET A 583 -6.36 -1.34 -7.21
CA MET A 583 -5.46 -1.40 -8.36
C MET A 583 -4.31 -0.41 -8.15
N LEU A 584 -3.10 -0.94 -8.05
CA LEU A 584 -1.89 -0.16 -7.89
C LEU A 584 -1.42 0.35 -9.26
N LEU A 585 -1.23 1.66 -9.38
CA LEU A 585 -0.83 2.28 -10.65
C LEU A 585 0.60 1.84 -11.02
N ILE A 586 0.73 1.17 -12.17
CA ILE A 586 2.02 0.76 -12.71
C ILE A 586 2.54 1.91 -13.59
N ARG A 587 3.39 2.78 -13.04
CA ARG A 587 4.21 3.65 -13.89
C ARG A 587 5.48 2.86 -14.26
N PHE A 588 5.60 2.47 -15.52
CA PHE A 588 6.92 2.12 -16.06
C PHE A 588 7.72 3.42 -16.16
N ILE A 589 8.52 3.72 -15.14
CA ILE A 589 9.63 4.67 -15.34
C ILE A 589 10.59 3.93 -16.28
N ARG A 590 10.54 4.25 -17.58
CA ARG A 590 11.70 3.97 -18.43
C ARG A 590 12.83 4.80 -17.83
N ALA A 591 13.85 4.14 -17.30
CA ALA A 591 15.15 4.77 -17.15
C ALA A 591 15.59 5.13 -18.57
N GLU A 592 15.55 6.41 -18.92
CA GLU A 592 16.28 6.94 -20.07
C GLU A 592 17.78 6.93 -19.79
#